data_AF-A0A964P2A1-F1
#
_entry.id   AF-A0A964P2A1-F1
#
_cell.length_a   1.000
_cell.length_b   1.000
_cell.length_c   1.000
_cell.angle_alpha   90.00
_cell.angle_beta   90.00
_cell.angle_gamma   90.00
#
_symmetry.space_group_name_H-M   'P 1'
#
loop_
_entity.id
_entity.type
_entity.pdbx_description
1 polymer ?
#
loop_
_entity_poly.entity_id
_entity_poly.type
_entity_poly.pdbx_seq_one_letter_code
_entity_poly.pdbx_strand_id
1 'polypeptide(L)'
;MNQPTLPQLINRMDTERLRRYRDNLSFYNGTQWQGRARPGERRLTFNYAKAVVDKVVSYLLPGMNTIVEPVDSSPESAERARRAQETLRRVHKRTIWRLWTSTPSWTPPSLATALTR
;
A
#
# COMPACT_ATOMS: atom_id res chain seq x y z
N MET A 1 -26.35 -9.00 30.37
CA MET A 1 -25.39 -9.69 29.48
C MET A 1 -24.91 -8.69 28.44
N ASN A 2 -23.63 -8.29 28.48
CA ASN A 2 -23.12 -7.25 27.60
C ASN A 2 -22.74 -7.87 26.24
N GLN A 3 -23.53 -7.61 25.20
CA GLN A 3 -23.25 -8.15 23.87
C GLN A 3 -22.01 -7.45 23.29
N PRO A 4 -21.02 -8.19 22.77
CA PRO A 4 -19.82 -7.59 22.20
C PRO A 4 -20.19 -6.74 20.98
N THR A 5 -19.56 -5.57 20.86
CA THR A 5 -19.81 -4.66 19.73
C THR A 5 -19.28 -5.25 18.42
N LEU A 6 -19.83 -4.83 17.28
CA LEU A 6 -19.36 -5.26 15.95
C LEU A 6 -17.83 -5.15 15.77
N PRO A 7 -17.16 -4.06 16.18
CA PRO A 7 -15.70 -3.98 16.15
C PRO A 7 -14.99 -5.06 17.00
N GLN A 8 -15.55 -5.42 18.16
CA GLN A 8 -14.98 -6.48 19.01
C GLN A 8 -15.15 -7.86 18.39
N LEU A 9 -16.27 -8.11 17.68
CA LEU A 9 -16.50 -9.34 16.94
C LEU A 9 -15.55 -9.46 15.74
N ILE A 10 -15.42 -8.40 14.95
CA ILE A 10 -14.51 -8.36 13.79
C ILE A 10 -13.05 -8.55 14.22
N ASN A 11 -12.62 -7.90 15.30
CA ASN A 11 -11.25 -8.02 15.80
C ASN A 11 -10.89 -9.46 16.23
N ARG A 12 -11.87 -10.22 16.75
CA ARG A 12 -11.70 -11.64 17.08
C ARG A 12 -11.71 -12.55 15.85
N MET A 13 -12.48 -12.22 14.82
CA MET A 13 -12.50 -12.98 13.57
C MET A 13 -11.23 -12.78 12.73
N ASP A 14 -10.61 -11.60 12.84
CA ASP A 14 -9.48 -11.20 12.00
C ASP A 14 -8.11 -11.38 12.65
N THR A 15 -8.03 -12.01 13.83
CA THR A 15 -6.77 -12.10 14.57
C THR A 15 -5.67 -12.83 13.77
N GLU A 16 -6.02 -13.90 13.06
CA GLU A 16 -5.09 -14.63 12.21
C GLU A 16 -4.65 -13.80 10.99
N ARG A 17 -5.59 -13.08 10.36
CA ARG A 17 -5.33 -12.19 9.23
C ARG A 17 -4.36 -11.08 9.63
N LEU A 18 -4.60 -10.43 10.77
CA LEU A 18 -3.75 -9.37 11.30
C LEU A 18 -2.35 -9.87 11.68
N ARG A 19 -2.24 -11.10 12.20
CA ARG A 19 -0.95 -11.75 12.44
C ARG A 19 -0.18 -11.91 11.14
N ARG A 20 -0.80 -12.45 10.09
CA ARG A 20 -0.17 -12.61 8.76
C ARG A 20 0.30 -11.27 8.19
N TYR A 21 -0.48 -10.20 8.34
CA TYR A 21 -0.06 -8.87 7.91
C TYR A 21 1.15 -8.34 8.66
N ARG A 22 1.24 -8.57 9.97
CA ARG A 22 2.44 -8.22 10.74
C ARG A 22 3.66 -9.01 10.27
N ASP A 23 3.50 -10.31 10.07
CA ASP A 23 4.60 -11.18 9.63
C ASP A 23 5.13 -10.75 8.25
N ASN A 24 4.22 -10.49 7.31
CA ASN A 24 4.57 -9.98 5.97
C ASN A 24 5.24 -8.60 6.03
N LEU A 25 4.76 -7.71 6.92
CA LEU A 25 5.36 -6.40 7.10
C LEU A 25 6.77 -6.49 7.71
N SER A 26 6.97 -7.38 8.68
CA SER A 26 8.29 -7.68 9.24
C SER A 26 9.23 -8.27 8.20
N PHE A 27 8.74 -9.15 7.32
CA PHE A 27 9.49 -9.66 6.17
C PHE A 27 9.93 -8.55 5.23
N TYR A 28 9.00 -7.70 4.80
CA TYR A 28 9.29 -6.55 3.93
C TYR A 28 10.30 -5.58 4.56
N ASN A 29 10.23 -5.36 5.88
CA ASN A 29 11.16 -4.49 6.59
C ASN A 29 12.50 -5.18 6.94
N GLY A 30 12.65 -6.49 6.70
CA GLY A 30 13.84 -7.24 7.06
C GLY A 30 13.99 -7.56 8.55
N THR A 31 12.92 -7.38 9.33
CA THR A 31 12.82 -7.65 10.78
C THR A 31 12.12 -8.99 11.09
N GLN A 32 12.08 -9.89 10.11
CA GLN A 32 11.41 -11.20 10.15
C GLN A 32 11.91 -12.21 11.19
N TRP A 33 13.01 -11.89 11.89
CA TRP A 33 13.64 -12.82 12.81
C TRP A 33 12.71 -13.15 13.98
N GLN A 34 12.43 -14.44 14.13
CA GLN A 34 11.61 -14.94 15.22
C GLN A 34 12.39 -14.93 16.53
N GLY A 35 11.74 -14.45 17.60
CA GLY A 35 12.33 -14.42 18.94
C GLY A 35 13.38 -13.33 19.17
N ARG A 36 13.75 -13.14 20.44
CA ARG A 36 14.74 -12.14 20.87
C ARG A 36 16.14 -12.59 20.45
N ALA A 37 16.97 -11.62 20.03
CA ALA A 37 18.39 -11.88 19.79
C ALA A 37 19.06 -12.36 21.08
N ARG A 38 19.87 -13.41 21.00
CA ARG A 38 20.65 -13.92 22.13
C ARG A 38 21.85 -13.00 22.41
N PRO A 39 22.36 -12.95 23.66
CA PRO A 39 23.58 -12.21 23.95
C PRO A 39 24.73 -12.66 23.04
N GLY A 40 25.38 -11.71 22.35
CA GLY A 40 26.45 -11.98 21.39
C GLY A 40 26.00 -12.36 19.97
N GLU A 41 24.70 -12.52 19.71
CA GLU A 41 24.19 -12.86 18.38
C GLU A 41 24.19 -11.62 17.46
N ARG A 42 24.93 -11.68 16.36
CA ARG A 42 24.89 -10.67 15.29
C ARG A 42 24.02 -11.19 14.15
N ARG A 43 22.91 -10.50 13.85
CA ARG A 43 22.03 -10.82 12.73
C ARG A 43 22.24 -9.81 11.61
N LEU A 44 22.55 -10.30 10.42
CA LEU A 44 22.66 -9.50 9.22
C LEU A 44 21.53 -9.90 8.26
N THR A 45 20.66 -8.95 7.91
CA THR A 45 19.59 -9.16 6.92
C THR A 45 19.98 -8.46 5.63
N PHE A 46 20.18 -9.22 4.56
CA PHE A 46 20.21 -8.67 3.21
C PHE A 46 18.78 -8.62 2.67
N ASN A 47 18.15 -7.44 2.72
CA ASN A 47 16.74 -7.28 2.42
C ASN A 47 16.46 -7.21 0.90
N TYR A 48 16.70 -8.31 0.20
CA TYR A 48 16.40 -8.43 -1.23
C TYR A 48 14.90 -8.41 -1.52
N ALA A 49 14.08 -8.91 -0.60
CA ALA A 49 12.63 -8.92 -0.73
C ALA A 49 12.08 -7.51 -0.97
N LYS A 50 12.49 -6.54 -0.15
CA LYS A 50 12.10 -5.14 -0.32
C LYS A 50 12.47 -4.62 -1.71
N ALA A 51 13.71 -4.85 -2.15
CA ALA A 51 14.18 -4.37 -3.45
C ALA A 51 13.35 -4.92 -4.62
N VAL A 52 13.02 -6.22 -4.59
CA VAL A 52 12.18 -6.85 -5.62
C VAL A 52 10.76 -6.31 -5.58
N VAL A 53 10.15 -6.17 -4.40
CA VAL A 53 8.80 -5.64 -4.25
C VAL A 53 8.73 -4.19 -4.77
N ASP A 54 9.66 -3.33 -4.36
CA ASP A 54 9.73 -1.94 -4.84
C ASP A 54 9.88 -1.89 -6.37
N LYS A 55 10.72 -2.77 -6.93
CA LYS A 55 10.95 -2.87 -8.37
C LYS A 55 9.69 -3.25 -9.14
N VAL A 56 8.96 -4.27 -8.68
CA VAL A 56 7.73 -4.72 -9.34
C VAL A 56 6.65 -3.66 -9.21
N VAL A 57 6.46 -3.11 -8.01
CA VAL A 57 5.43 -2.10 -7.70
C VAL A 57 5.65 -0.81 -8.50
N SER A 58 6.90 -0.43 -8.75
CA SER A 58 7.29 0.68 -9.63
C SER A 58 6.74 0.58 -11.06
N TYR A 59 6.64 -0.63 -11.62
CA TYR A 59 6.08 -0.82 -12.96
C TYR A 59 4.55 -0.89 -12.95
N LEU A 60 3.95 -1.40 -11.88
CA LEU A 60 2.50 -1.56 -11.78
C LEU A 60 1.79 -0.25 -11.42
N LEU A 61 2.33 0.52 -10.47
CA LEU A 61 1.67 1.72 -9.94
C LEU A 61 1.37 2.80 -10.98
N PRO A 62 2.27 3.15 -11.90
CA PRO A 62 2.00 4.18 -12.91
C PRO A 62 0.83 3.84 -13.84
N GLY A 63 0.54 2.56 -14.03
CA GLY A 63 -0.54 2.09 -14.92
C GLY A 63 -1.91 1.98 -14.25
N MET A 64 -1.98 2.04 -12.91
CA MET A 64 -3.24 1.85 -12.19
C MET A 64 -4.06 3.14 -12.16
N ASN A 65 -5.16 3.17 -12.91
CA ASN A 65 -6.15 4.25 -12.88
C ASN A 65 -7.45 3.76 -12.24
N THR A 66 -8.04 4.60 -11.38
CA THR A 66 -9.39 4.34 -10.85
C THR A 66 -10.43 4.97 -11.75
N ILE A 67 -11.39 4.15 -12.19
CA ILE A 67 -12.57 4.59 -12.93
C ILE A 67 -13.76 4.48 -11.98
N VAL A 68 -14.59 5.52 -11.93
CA VAL A 68 -15.84 5.50 -11.15
C VAL A 68 -16.99 5.51 -12.13
N GLU A 69 -17.75 4.43 -12.16
CA GLU A 69 -18.94 4.33 -12.99
C GLU A 69 -20.15 4.92 -12.26
N PRO A 70 -21.03 5.65 -12.97
CA PRO A 70 -22.28 6.12 -12.39
C PRO A 70 -23.21 4.94 -12.10
N VAL A 71 -23.96 5.03 -11.01
CA VAL A 71 -24.91 3.97 -10.61
C VAL A 71 -26.06 3.82 -11.62
N ASP A 72 -26.37 4.89 -12.34
CA ASP A 72 -27.49 5.02 -13.26
C ASP A 72 -27.24 6.14 -14.28
N SER A 73 -27.98 6.15 -15.39
CA SER A 73 -27.78 7.07 -16.52
C SER A 73 -28.27 8.51 -16.27
N SER A 74 -28.56 8.86 -15.02
CA SER A 74 -29.00 10.21 -14.68
C SER A 74 -27.83 11.21 -14.77
N PRO A 75 -28.08 12.47 -15.20
CA PRO A 75 -27.04 13.50 -15.23
C PRO A 75 -26.40 13.76 -13.85
N GLU A 76 -27.18 13.61 -12.77
CA GLU A 76 -26.70 13.80 -11.41
C GLU A 76 -25.73 12.67 -10.98
N SER A 77 -26.05 11.41 -11.27
CA SER A 77 -25.19 10.26 -11.00
C SER A 77 -23.89 10.33 -11.80
N ALA A 78 -23.94 10.78 -13.06
CA ALA A 78 -22.76 11.02 -13.88
C ALA A 78 -21.83 12.09 -13.28
N GLU A 79 -22.38 13.21 -12.85
CA GLU A 79 -21.59 14.29 -12.24
C GLU A 79 -21.03 13.87 -10.87
N ARG A 80 -21.78 13.10 -10.07
CA ARG A 80 -21.30 12.55 -8.79
C ARG A 80 -20.13 11.59 -9.01
N ALA A 81 -20.22 10.69 -9.98
CA ALA A 81 -19.13 9.78 -10.36
C ALA A 81 -17.88 10.55 -10.80
N ARG A 82 -18.04 11.59 -11.62
CA ARG A 82 -16.94 12.45 -12.08
C ARG A 82 -16.21 13.14 -10.92
N ARG A 83 -16.95 13.72 -9.95
CA ARG A 83 -16.37 14.35 -8.76
C ARG A 83 -15.63 13.35 -7.87
N ALA A 84 -16.21 12.17 -7.67
CA ALA A 84 -15.58 11.10 -6.90
C ALA A 84 -14.27 10.65 -7.56
N GLN A 85 -14.28 10.44 -8.88
CA GLN A 85 -13.09 10.06 -9.65
C GLN A 85 -11.99 11.12 -9.56
N GLU A 86 -12.31 12.41 -9.70
CA GLU A 86 -11.30 13.47 -9.60
C GLU A 86 -10.68 13.53 -8.18
N THR A 87 -11.50 13.31 -7.16
CA THR A 87 -11.04 13.25 -5.76
C THR A 87 -10.10 12.07 -5.54
N LEU A 88 -10.48 10.87 -6.01
CA LEU A 88 -9.65 9.66 -5.93
C LEU A 88 -8.34 9.84 -6.70
N ARG A 89 -8.39 10.43 -7.90
CA ARG A 89 -7.21 10.70 -8.72
C ARG A 89 -6.24 11.64 -8.02
N ARG A 90 -6.74 12.67 -7.33
CA ARG A 90 -5.91 13.60 -6.55
C ARG A 90 -5.21 12.91 -5.38
N VAL A 91 -5.95 12.09 -4.61
CA VAL A 91 -5.38 11.32 -3.49
C VAL A 91 -4.33 10.34 -4.01
N HIS A 92 -4.64 9.62 -5.09
CA HIS A 92 -3.73 8.66 -5.71
C HIS A 92 -2.40 9.32 -6.12
N LYS A 93 -2.46 10.44 -6.86
CA LYS A 93 -1.25 11.21 -7.24
C LYS A 93 -0.43 11.66 -6.03
N ARG A 94 -1.09 12.18 -4.98
CA ARG A 94 -0.42 12.63 -3.75
C ARG A 94 0.27 11.49 -3.00
N THR A 95 -0.40 10.35 -2.88
CA THR A 95 0.12 9.17 -2.16
C THR A 95 1.29 8.56 -2.92
N ILE A 96 1.18 8.43 -4.24
CA ILE A 96 2.29 7.99 -5.09
C ILE A 96 3.47 8.94 -4.94
N TRP A 97 3.26 10.25 -5.04
CA TRP A 97 4.34 11.22 -4.87
C TRP A 97 5.06 11.09 -3.52
N ARG A 98 4.32 10.86 -2.42
CA ARG A 98 4.91 10.62 -1.10
C ARG A 98 5.71 9.32 -1.02
N LEU A 99 5.24 8.25 -1.66
CA LEU A 99 5.96 6.99 -1.75
C LEU A 99 7.32 7.20 -2.44
N TRP A 100 7.34 7.89 -3.59
CA TRP A 100 8.57 8.14 -4.35
C TRP A 100 9.58 9.05 -3.64
N THR A 101 9.14 10.01 -2.84
CA THR A 101 10.06 10.89 -2.08
C THR A 101 10.67 10.23 -0.84
N SER A 102 10.05 9.16 -0.33
CA SER A 102 10.49 8.45 0.88
C SER A 102 11.51 7.32 0.63
N THR A 103 11.71 6.91 -0.62
CA THR A 103 12.69 5.88 -1.03
C THR A 103 13.67 6.46 -2.07
N PRO A 104 14.73 7.17 -1.66
CA PRO A 104 15.57 7.98 -2.54
C PRO A 104 16.47 7.19 -3.50
N SER A 105 16.66 5.88 -3.27
CA SER A 105 17.69 5.10 -3.96
C SER A 105 17.30 4.60 -5.35
N TRP A 106 16.07 4.86 -5.83
CA TRP A 106 15.62 4.26 -7.08
C TRP A 106 14.57 5.08 -7.82
N THR A 107 15.00 5.86 -8.83
CA THR A 107 14.10 6.52 -9.78
C THR A 107 13.64 5.51 -10.85
N PRO A 108 12.33 5.42 -11.13
CA PRO A 108 11.81 4.53 -12.15
C PRO A 108 12.03 5.17 -13.54
N PRO A 109 12.29 4.36 -14.59
CA PRO A 109 12.49 4.88 -15.95
C PRO A 109 11.31 5.72 -16.45
N SER A 110 10.09 5.41 -16.02
CA SER A 110 8.86 6.10 -16.43
C SER A 110 8.76 7.56 -15.96
N LEU A 111 9.42 7.93 -14.85
CA LEU A 111 9.47 9.32 -14.39
C LEU A 111 10.55 10.15 -15.10
N ALA A 112 11.60 9.53 -15.64
CA ALA A 112 12.59 10.23 -16.46
C ALA A 112 11.92 10.84 -17.71
N THR A 113 10.96 10.11 -18.31
CA THR A 113 10.17 10.56 -19.46
C THR A 113 9.11 11.61 -19.09
N ALA A 114 8.56 11.56 -17.87
CA ALA A 114 7.54 12.51 -17.40
C ALA A 114 8.12 13.88 -16.98
N LEU A 115 9.41 13.96 -16.67
CA LEU A 115 10.11 15.21 -16.33
C LEU A 115 10.75 15.89 -17.55
N THR A 116 10.73 15.26 -18.73
CA THR A 116 11.26 15.78 -19.99
C THR A 116 10.18 16.30 -20.95
N ARG A 117 8.94 16.48 -20.49
CA ARG A 117 7.84 17.10 -21.26
C ARG A 117 7.07 18.12 -20.44
#